data_AF-A0A563VJ26-F1
#
_entry.id   AF-A0A563VJ26-F1
#
_cell.length_a   1.000
_cell.length_b   1.000
_cell.length_c   1.000
_cell.angle_alpha   90.00
_cell.angle_beta   90.00
_cell.angle_gamma   90.00
#
_symmetry.space_group_name_H-M   'P 1'
#
loop_
_entity.id
_entity.type
_entity.pdbx_description
1 polymer ?
#
loop_
_entity_poly.entity_id
_entity_poly.type
_entity_poly.pdbx_seq_one_letter_code
_entity_poly.pdbx_strand_id
1 'polypeptide(L)'
;MQNGSDILNITLGTESGGQISLVASDNIELTSLDSEEGGNINASLSTRATGKGADITIKARNLFLQDESVISTGTIGAGDAGNVTIETDRLLMGSGAGIIAIAFSAGDAGNITIKTDRLLLRENAEINTSIFSVSGLGDVVDAPGVGDAGDILIQASDIELMNSARISSSTNQDSIGNAGNLTIETDRLALRDSSLIDAGTFSAGDGSDLLIQASEIVIDDSLILTSAELGATGNAGDLTIETNNLSLQNGGRITSETFGMGNAGDVMIRASESLTIDGTVKISSPENEPRVFFSGIFANAQPDTIGNSGSVKIETNELQITNDGQISVSNLGSGNSGDLYITANQLNLDSDATIEAIVNVGDRGNINLTTNNIFLRNNNQITAQAIGTATGGNIMINNRDNLVLQNNSQIIADAIQGNGGNITITTQGLFVDFDSSISASSQFGLDGNIRIDILNGDRLIELTALPINPIDATQQVTSGCGVGNDFALSGKGGLPENPTQTLRNQTVWQDTRLINRDATDNQGANSNIKRKLLPQTPILEAQAWKVNHRGKIELFATTANSHFFPNFSNCAPNPE
;
A
#
# COMPACT_ATOMS: atom_id res chain seq x y z
N MET A 1 29.69 2.87 20.11
CA MET A 1 30.36 1.56 20.22
C MET A 1 30.70 1.12 18.81
N GLN A 2 31.91 0.60 18.57
CA GLN A 2 32.42 0.28 17.23
C GLN A 2 33.16 -1.06 17.24
N ASN A 3 33.20 -1.76 16.09
CA ASN A 3 34.04 -2.92 15.82
C ASN A 3 33.86 -4.07 16.84
N GLY A 4 32.68 -4.68 16.88
CA GLY A 4 32.40 -5.82 17.78
C GLY A 4 32.40 -5.48 19.28
N SER A 5 32.22 -4.20 19.64
CA SER A 5 32.09 -3.80 21.05
C SER A 5 30.77 -4.31 21.62
N ASP A 6 30.82 -5.01 22.77
CA ASP A 6 29.63 -5.55 23.43
C ASP A 6 29.41 -4.95 24.84
N ILE A 7 28.17 -4.56 25.14
CA ILE A 7 27.67 -4.42 26.51
C ILE A 7 26.78 -5.62 26.80
N LEU A 8 27.15 -6.41 27.80
CA LEU A 8 26.52 -7.70 28.07
C LEU A 8 26.04 -7.83 29.53
N ASN A 9 24.81 -8.30 29.71
CA ASN A 9 24.29 -8.73 31.00
C ASN A 9 23.73 -10.16 30.88
N ILE A 10 24.37 -11.13 31.54
CA ILE A 10 23.93 -12.53 31.54
C ILE A 10 23.40 -12.91 32.92
N THR A 11 22.16 -13.40 32.95
CA THR A 11 21.55 -13.95 34.15
C THR A 11 21.72 -15.48 34.16
N LEU A 12 22.32 -16.01 35.24
CA LEU A 12 22.68 -17.44 35.38
C LEU A 12 21.88 -18.18 36.47
N GLY A 13 21.05 -17.47 37.24
CA GLY A 13 20.40 -17.98 38.45
C GLY A 13 18.87 -17.91 38.44
N THR A 14 18.28 -18.03 39.62
CA THR A 14 16.83 -17.97 39.85
C THR A 14 16.32 -16.56 40.15
N GLU A 15 17.22 -15.63 40.44
CA GLU A 15 16.92 -14.21 40.65
C GLU A 15 16.89 -13.46 39.32
N SER A 16 16.15 -12.36 39.28
CA SER A 16 16.09 -11.51 38.09
C SER A 16 17.46 -10.89 37.78
N GLY A 17 17.73 -10.77 36.49
CA GLY A 17 18.83 -9.98 35.97
C GLY A 17 18.75 -8.53 36.42
N GLY A 18 19.90 -7.86 36.42
CA GLY A 18 19.96 -6.42 36.65
C GLY A 18 19.34 -5.62 35.49
N GLN A 19 19.81 -4.40 35.28
CA GLN A 19 19.38 -3.56 34.16
C GLN A 19 20.61 -3.04 33.43
N ILE A 20 20.53 -2.97 32.10
CA ILE A 20 21.46 -2.18 31.29
C ILE A 20 20.78 -0.83 31.04
N SER A 21 21.35 0.26 31.56
CA SER A 21 20.84 1.61 31.33
C SER A 21 21.89 2.48 30.65
N LEU A 22 21.58 2.96 29.44
CA LEU A 22 22.40 3.93 28.72
C LEU A 22 21.66 5.25 28.68
N VAL A 23 22.29 6.29 29.23
CA VAL A 23 21.77 7.65 29.21
C VAL A 23 22.83 8.58 28.63
N ALA A 24 22.51 9.21 27.51
CA ALA A 24 23.36 10.21 26.87
C ALA A 24 22.57 11.50 26.68
N SER A 25 23.23 12.65 26.80
CA SER A 25 22.57 13.95 26.56
C SER A 25 22.36 14.27 25.09
N ASP A 26 23.06 13.57 24.19
CA ASP A 26 23.01 13.82 22.75
C ASP A 26 22.93 12.49 21.99
N ASN A 27 24.05 11.86 21.66
CA ASN A 27 24.05 10.71 20.75
C ASN A 27 24.49 9.42 21.43
N ILE A 28 23.82 8.33 21.09
CA ILE A 28 24.33 6.96 21.20
C ILE A 28 24.42 6.41 19.78
N GLU A 29 25.58 5.86 19.44
CA GLU A 29 25.85 5.32 18.12
C GLU A 29 26.46 3.93 18.28
N LEU A 30 25.82 2.92 17.68
CA LEU A 30 26.30 1.55 17.55
C LEU A 30 26.56 1.30 16.07
N THR A 31 27.81 1.09 15.70
CA THR A 31 28.23 0.92 14.30
C THR A 31 29.38 -0.09 14.22
N SER A 32 29.83 -0.41 13.01
CA SER A 32 31.08 -1.12 12.78
C SER A 32 31.87 -0.51 11.63
N LEU A 33 33.20 -0.59 11.68
CA LEU A 33 34.06 -0.27 10.54
C LEU A 33 34.37 -1.52 9.69
N ASP A 34 34.17 -2.72 10.25
CA ASP A 34 34.39 -4.00 9.61
C ASP A 34 33.03 -4.71 9.46
N SER A 35 32.61 -4.96 8.23
CA SER A 35 31.26 -5.40 7.82
C SER A 35 30.83 -6.80 8.30
N GLU A 36 31.43 -7.34 9.36
CA GLU A 36 31.13 -8.67 9.90
C GLU A 36 30.80 -8.66 11.41
N GLU A 37 31.01 -7.55 12.16
CA GLU A 37 30.67 -7.48 13.59
C GLU A 37 30.24 -6.06 14.04
N GLY A 38 28.93 -5.81 14.03
CA GLY A 38 28.30 -4.62 14.64
C GLY A 38 28.63 -4.43 16.12
N GLY A 39 28.44 -3.22 16.66
CA GLY A 39 28.46 -3.01 18.12
C GLY A 39 27.16 -3.48 18.76
N ASN A 40 27.22 -4.35 19.77
CA ASN A 40 26.02 -4.97 20.34
C ASN A 40 25.74 -4.57 21.79
N ILE A 41 24.46 -4.52 22.14
CA ILE A 41 23.99 -4.42 23.52
C ILE A 41 23.07 -5.60 23.77
N ASN A 42 23.51 -6.53 24.62
CA ASN A 42 22.85 -7.82 24.80
C ASN A 42 22.52 -8.06 26.27
N ALA A 43 21.29 -8.44 26.54
CA ALA A 43 20.85 -8.95 27.83
C ALA A 43 20.27 -10.36 27.63
N SER A 44 20.90 -11.39 28.20
CA SER A 44 20.47 -12.77 27.96
C SER A 44 20.33 -13.61 29.23
N LEU A 45 19.37 -14.53 29.21
CA LEU A 45 19.17 -15.56 30.24
C LEU A 45 19.74 -16.90 29.75
N SER A 46 20.59 -17.52 30.57
CA SER A 46 21.25 -18.79 30.21
C SER A 46 20.31 -20.01 30.35
N THR A 47 20.66 -21.12 29.71
CA THR A 47 19.86 -22.37 29.55
C THR A 47 19.37 -23.04 30.83
N ARG A 48 19.90 -22.68 32.00
CA ARG A 48 19.52 -23.26 33.31
C ARG A 48 18.95 -22.22 34.29
N ALA A 49 18.84 -20.97 33.86
CA ALA A 49 18.32 -19.91 34.69
C ALA A 49 16.80 -19.85 34.60
N THR A 50 16.16 -19.54 35.73
CA THR A 50 14.70 -19.44 35.87
C THR A 50 14.26 -18.05 36.35
N GLY A 51 15.21 -17.16 36.62
CA GLY A 51 14.93 -15.75 36.89
C GLY A 51 14.60 -14.99 35.61
N LYS A 52 14.09 -13.75 35.71
CA LYS A 52 13.83 -12.91 34.54
C LYS A 52 15.14 -12.36 33.95
N GLY A 53 15.20 -12.22 32.63
CA GLY A 53 16.29 -11.54 31.93
C GLY A 53 16.40 -10.05 32.31
N ALA A 54 17.55 -9.44 32.02
CA ALA A 54 17.79 -8.05 32.33
C ALA A 54 17.08 -7.12 31.33
N ASP A 55 16.47 -6.04 31.85
CA ASP A 55 15.89 -4.99 30.99
C ASP A 55 17.00 -4.12 30.38
N ILE A 56 16.76 -3.65 29.16
CA ILE A 56 17.58 -2.64 28.49
C ILE A 56 16.79 -1.34 28.42
N THR A 57 17.36 -0.25 28.90
CA THR A 57 16.78 1.09 28.78
C THR A 57 17.76 2.05 28.17
N ILE A 58 17.35 2.70 27.07
CA ILE A 58 18.16 3.68 26.36
C ILE A 58 17.43 5.02 26.36
N LYS A 59 18.11 6.07 26.83
CA LYS A 59 17.66 7.45 26.74
C LYS A 59 18.74 8.31 26.11
N ALA A 60 18.44 8.89 24.97
CA ALA A 60 19.35 9.78 24.26
C ALA A 60 18.56 10.77 23.43
N ARG A 61 19.20 11.82 22.93
CA ARG A 61 18.56 12.65 21.91
C ARG A 61 18.45 11.89 20.59
N ASN A 62 19.55 11.26 20.19
CA ASN A 62 19.62 10.47 18.96
C ASN A 62 20.21 9.09 19.25
N LEU A 63 19.59 8.06 18.71
CA LEU A 63 20.13 6.70 18.69
C LEU A 63 20.33 6.28 17.22
N PHE A 64 21.56 5.92 16.89
CA PHE A 64 21.97 5.44 15.57
C PHE A 64 22.44 4.00 15.67
N LEU A 65 21.80 3.12 14.91
CA LEU A 65 22.15 1.71 14.77
C LEU A 65 22.49 1.44 13.31
N GLN A 66 23.69 0.98 13.01
CA GLN A 66 24.15 0.63 11.66
C GLN A 66 25.01 -0.64 11.70
N ASP A 67 25.28 -1.17 10.52
CA ASP A 67 26.26 -2.23 10.27
C ASP A 67 26.00 -3.46 11.15
N GLU A 68 24.77 -3.98 11.06
CA GLU A 68 24.29 -5.16 11.79
C GLU A 68 24.38 -5.02 13.32
N SER A 69 24.46 -3.80 13.85
CA SER A 69 24.42 -3.57 15.31
C SER A 69 23.10 -4.05 15.90
N VAL A 70 23.16 -4.79 17.01
CA VAL A 70 21.98 -5.34 17.67
C VAL A 70 21.82 -4.82 19.09
N ILE A 71 20.60 -4.40 19.44
CA ILE A 71 20.14 -4.31 20.82
C ILE A 71 19.22 -5.50 21.06
N SER A 72 19.57 -6.40 21.98
CA SER A 72 18.75 -7.58 22.23
C SER A 72 18.51 -7.93 23.70
N THR A 73 17.30 -8.43 23.95
CA THR A 73 16.98 -9.22 25.14
C THR A 73 16.64 -10.65 24.71
N GLY A 74 17.11 -11.65 25.46
CA GLY A 74 16.95 -13.04 25.05
C GLY A 74 16.81 -14.01 26.21
N THR A 75 16.06 -15.09 26.04
CA THR A 75 16.09 -16.22 26.99
C THR A 75 16.30 -17.56 26.29
N ILE A 76 17.24 -18.36 26.79
CA ILE A 76 17.39 -19.78 26.42
C ILE A 76 16.99 -20.69 27.60
N GLY A 77 16.62 -20.11 28.74
CA GLY A 77 16.18 -20.81 29.94
C GLY A 77 14.66 -20.77 30.13
N ALA A 78 14.18 -21.24 31.28
CA ALA A 78 12.74 -21.27 31.58
C ALA A 78 12.18 -19.95 32.13
N GLY A 79 13.03 -18.93 32.34
CA GLY A 79 12.60 -17.61 32.77
C GLY A 79 12.39 -16.65 31.59
N ASP A 80 11.52 -15.66 31.79
CA ASP A 80 11.17 -14.67 30.77
C ASP A 80 12.36 -13.79 30.39
N ALA A 81 12.44 -13.34 29.13
CA ALA A 81 13.39 -12.33 28.71
C ALA A 81 13.08 -10.95 29.33
N GLY A 82 14.09 -10.09 29.41
CA GLY A 82 13.89 -8.69 29.82
C GLY A 82 13.30 -7.86 28.68
N ASN A 83 12.84 -6.65 28.99
CA ASN A 83 12.24 -5.73 28.01
C ASN A 83 13.28 -4.77 27.42
N VAL A 84 13.01 -4.26 26.23
CA VAL A 84 13.76 -3.15 25.62
C VAL A 84 12.91 -1.89 25.65
N THR A 85 13.41 -0.81 26.25
CA THR A 85 12.76 0.51 26.24
C THR A 85 13.70 1.56 25.67
N ILE A 86 13.26 2.24 24.62
CA ILE A 86 14.01 3.31 23.96
C ILE A 86 13.19 4.59 23.99
N GLU A 87 13.80 5.67 24.48
CA GLU A 87 13.22 7.01 24.51
C GLU A 87 14.22 8.00 23.87
N THR A 88 13.92 8.48 22.67
CA THR A 88 14.81 9.38 21.91
C THR A 88 14.07 10.39 21.05
N ASP A 89 14.63 11.55 20.73
CA ASP A 89 14.02 12.42 19.71
C ASP A 89 14.07 11.73 18.33
N ARG A 90 15.16 11.00 18.05
CA ARG A 90 15.37 10.33 16.76
C ARG A 90 15.96 8.94 16.96
N LEU A 91 15.37 7.95 16.29
CA LEU A 91 15.91 6.60 16.14
C LEU A 91 16.14 6.33 14.65
N LEU A 92 17.38 6.05 14.27
CA LEU A 92 17.76 5.68 12.91
C LEU A 92 18.44 4.31 12.92
N MET A 93 17.88 3.40 12.13
CA MET A 93 18.37 2.03 11.96
C MET A 93 18.63 1.77 10.49
N GLY A 94 19.78 1.19 10.16
CA GLY A 94 20.19 0.91 8.78
C GLY A 94 21.16 -0.28 8.70
N SER A 95 21.50 -0.69 7.48
CA SER A 95 22.44 -1.77 7.20
C SER A 95 22.22 -3.03 8.06
N GLY A 96 21.00 -3.56 8.11
CA GLY A 96 20.68 -4.79 8.86
C GLY A 96 20.65 -4.65 10.39
N ALA A 97 20.70 -3.44 10.94
CA ALA A 97 20.64 -3.24 12.39
C ALA A 97 19.33 -3.76 13.02
N GLY A 98 19.42 -4.30 14.24
CA GLY A 98 18.32 -4.98 14.91
C GLY A 98 17.99 -4.45 16.31
N ILE A 99 16.70 -4.39 16.64
CA ILE A 99 16.22 -4.36 18.03
C ILE A 99 15.35 -5.60 18.26
N ILE A 100 15.82 -6.51 19.10
CA ILE A 100 15.34 -7.89 19.11
C ILE A 100 15.01 -8.33 20.54
N ALA A 101 13.84 -8.89 20.78
CA ALA A 101 13.50 -9.51 22.05
C ALA A 101 12.94 -10.91 21.82
N ILE A 102 13.72 -11.94 22.19
CA ILE A 102 13.47 -13.32 21.74
C ILE A 102 13.49 -14.35 22.86
N ALA A 103 12.65 -15.37 22.72
CA ALA A 103 12.65 -16.54 23.59
C ALA A 103 12.99 -17.81 22.81
N PHE A 104 13.86 -18.65 23.35
CA PHE A 104 14.31 -19.92 22.76
C PHE A 104 13.83 -21.16 23.55
N SER A 105 13.10 -20.99 24.65
CA SER A 105 12.65 -22.10 25.51
C SER A 105 11.29 -21.79 26.16
N ALA A 106 11.06 -22.21 27.40
CA ALA A 106 9.75 -22.11 28.05
C ALA A 106 9.36 -20.71 28.56
N GLY A 107 10.31 -19.78 28.68
CA GLY A 107 10.02 -18.41 29.13
C GLY A 107 9.51 -17.51 28.01
N ASP A 108 8.76 -16.47 28.37
CA ASP A 108 8.21 -15.51 27.41
C ASP A 108 9.30 -14.58 26.85
N ALA A 109 9.14 -14.10 25.61
CA ALA A 109 9.99 -13.07 25.04
C ALA A 109 9.66 -11.70 25.65
N GLY A 110 10.64 -10.80 25.63
CA GLY A 110 10.49 -9.47 26.21
C GLY A 110 9.72 -8.52 25.31
N ASN A 111 9.09 -7.52 25.91
CA ASN A 111 8.41 -6.47 25.16
C ASN A 111 9.41 -5.44 24.63
N ILE A 112 9.10 -4.84 23.48
CA ILE A 112 9.84 -3.71 22.93
C ILE A 112 8.94 -2.48 22.99
N THR A 113 9.41 -1.42 23.64
CA THR A 113 8.74 -0.12 23.67
C THR A 113 9.66 0.96 23.12
N ILE A 114 9.21 1.65 22.07
CA ILE A 114 9.94 2.75 21.43
C ILE A 114 9.08 4.01 21.51
N LYS A 115 9.65 5.07 22.07
CA LYS A 115 9.06 6.41 22.08
C LYS A 115 10.03 7.36 21.40
N THR A 116 9.65 7.89 20.24
CA THR A 116 10.52 8.79 19.51
C THR A 116 9.81 9.80 18.64
N ASP A 117 10.34 11.01 18.43
CA ASP A 117 9.68 11.92 17.48
C ASP A 117 9.77 11.38 16.05
N ARG A 118 10.91 10.76 15.69
CA ARG A 118 11.12 10.16 14.37
C ARG A 118 11.82 8.81 14.44
N LEU A 119 11.18 7.81 13.82
CA LEU A 119 11.72 6.48 13.59
C LEU A 119 11.97 6.27 12.09
N LEU A 120 13.23 6.01 11.72
CA LEU A 120 13.62 5.65 10.35
C LEU A 120 14.30 4.28 10.35
N LEU A 121 13.68 3.29 9.72
CA LEU A 121 14.27 1.99 9.43
C LEU A 121 14.57 1.90 7.95
N ARG A 122 15.78 1.48 7.61
CA ARG A 122 16.17 1.25 6.21
C ARG A 122 17.08 0.06 6.04
N GLU A 123 17.28 -0.37 4.80
CA GLU A 123 18.35 -1.30 4.42
C GLU A 123 18.31 -2.59 5.25
N ASN A 124 17.15 -3.26 5.29
CA ASN A 124 16.89 -4.48 6.06
C ASN A 124 17.00 -4.33 7.59
N ALA A 125 16.95 -3.11 8.13
CA ALA A 125 16.85 -2.94 9.58
C ALA A 125 15.57 -3.56 10.13
N GLU A 126 15.65 -4.14 11.33
CA GLU A 126 14.59 -4.94 11.92
C GLU A 126 14.28 -4.56 13.38
N ILE A 127 12.98 -4.51 13.71
CA ILE A 127 12.48 -4.58 15.10
C ILE A 127 11.69 -5.88 15.21
N ASN A 128 12.07 -6.77 16.13
CA ASN A 128 11.51 -8.11 16.19
C ASN A 128 11.26 -8.59 17.63
N THR A 129 10.07 -9.14 17.86
CA THR A 129 9.79 -10.05 18.97
C THR A 129 9.44 -11.41 18.41
N SER A 130 10.02 -12.49 18.95
CA SER A 130 9.77 -13.83 18.44
C SER A 130 10.08 -14.93 19.44
N ILE A 131 9.40 -16.07 19.27
CA ILE A 131 9.71 -17.32 19.96
C ILE A 131 10.34 -18.28 18.96
N PHE A 132 11.41 -18.94 19.37
CA PHE A 132 12.12 -19.98 18.64
C PHE A 132 12.02 -21.32 19.37
N SER A 133 11.86 -22.39 18.59
CA SER A 133 11.97 -23.76 19.09
C SER A 133 13.40 -24.25 18.90
N VAL A 134 14.08 -24.65 19.98
CA VAL A 134 15.43 -25.23 19.93
C VAL A 134 15.38 -26.76 19.85
N SER A 135 14.77 -27.31 18.80
CA SER A 135 14.88 -28.73 18.53
C SER A 135 16.26 -29.05 17.92
N GLY A 136 17.07 -29.87 18.62
CA GLY A 136 18.33 -30.39 18.07
C GLY A 136 19.65 -29.78 18.59
N LEU A 137 19.62 -28.84 19.56
CA LEU A 137 20.82 -28.46 20.32
C LEU A 137 20.99 -29.43 21.50
N GLY A 138 21.77 -30.50 21.28
CA GLY A 138 22.05 -31.50 22.32
C GLY A 138 22.43 -30.90 23.68
N ASP A 139 22.05 -31.60 24.76
CA ASP A 139 22.10 -31.23 26.19
C ASP A 139 21.10 -30.13 26.66
N VAL A 140 20.34 -29.49 25.77
CA VAL A 140 19.12 -28.75 26.14
C VAL A 140 17.95 -29.69 25.93
N VAL A 141 17.21 -29.97 27.00
CA VAL A 141 16.02 -30.83 26.96
C VAL A 141 15.09 -30.31 25.87
N ASP A 142 14.64 -31.20 24.97
CA ASP A 142 13.61 -30.97 23.96
C ASP A 142 12.38 -30.32 24.60
N ALA A 143 12.41 -29.00 24.72
CA ALA A 143 11.33 -28.18 25.18
C ALA A 143 11.00 -27.29 23.98
N PRO A 144 9.87 -27.51 23.29
CA PRO A 144 9.41 -26.56 22.28
C PRO A 144 9.39 -25.15 22.89
N GLY A 145 9.57 -24.10 22.09
CA GLY A 145 9.38 -22.74 22.58
C GLY A 145 7.93 -22.58 23.04
N VAL A 146 7.67 -22.72 24.35
CA VAL A 146 6.31 -22.74 24.93
C VAL A 146 5.88 -21.35 25.42
N GLY A 147 6.83 -20.45 25.68
CA GLY A 147 6.52 -19.08 26.10
C GLY A 147 5.94 -18.25 24.95
N ASP A 148 5.25 -17.17 25.28
CA ASP A 148 4.64 -16.24 24.34
C ASP A 148 5.67 -15.20 23.80
N ALA A 149 5.43 -14.63 22.62
CA ALA A 149 6.26 -13.55 22.09
C ALA A 149 5.87 -12.24 22.78
N GLY A 150 6.83 -11.32 22.91
CA GLY A 150 6.59 -10.04 23.54
C GLY A 150 5.81 -9.07 22.65
N ASP A 151 5.13 -8.13 23.26
CA ASP A 151 4.44 -7.04 22.57
C ASP A 151 5.45 -6.03 22.01
N ILE A 152 5.10 -5.41 20.88
CA ILE A 152 5.80 -4.26 20.33
C ILE A 152 4.89 -3.04 20.39
N LEU A 153 5.33 -2.00 21.10
CA LEU A 153 4.68 -0.69 21.13
C LEU A 153 5.61 0.37 20.57
N ILE A 154 5.20 1.02 19.47
CA ILE A 154 5.93 2.14 18.88
C ILE A 154 5.04 3.38 18.92
N GLN A 155 5.51 4.40 19.62
CA GLN A 155 4.87 5.71 19.66
C GLN A 155 5.82 6.73 19.02
N ALA A 156 5.40 7.33 17.91
CA ALA A 156 6.19 8.36 17.25
C ALA A 156 5.37 9.48 16.64
N SER A 157 6.02 10.53 16.10
CA SER A 157 5.30 11.47 15.21
C SER A 157 5.43 11.06 13.74
N ASP A 158 6.58 10.52 13.34
CA ASP A 158 6.89 10.16 11.95
C ASP A 158 7.64 8.83 11.93
N ILE A 159 7.06 7.83 11.27
CA ILE A 159 7.66 6.50 11.08
C ILE A 159 7.83 6.28 9.57
N GLU A 160 9.05 5.95 9.16
CA GLU A 160 9.38 5.63 7.78
C GLU A 160 10.19 4.32 7.72
N LEU A 161 9.65 3.33 7.01
CA LEU A 161 10.30 2.07 6.69
C LEU A 161 10.62 2.08 5.19
N MET A 162 11.87 1.77 4.85
CA MET A 162 12.32 1.75 3.45
C MET A 162 13.28 0.59 3.19
N ASN A 163 13.43 0.19 1.94
CA ASN A 163 14.43 -0.77 1.47
C ASN A 163 14.45 -2.06 2.31
N SER A 164 13.32 -2.77 2.29
CA SER A 164 13.12 -4.05 2.99
C SER A 164 13.23 -3.99 4.51
N ALA A 165 13.00 -2.82 5.12
CA ALA A 165 12.93 -2.71 6.57
C ALA A 165 11.74 -3.50 7.13
N ARG A 166 11.89 -4.07 8.34
CA ARG A 166 10.91 -4.97 8.95
C ARG A 166 10.57 -4.57 10.38
N ILE A 167 9.29 -4.61 10.72
CA ILE A 167 8.81 -4.67 12.10
C ILE A 167 8.01 -5.95 12.23
N SER A 168 8.33 -6.81 13.18
CA SER A 168 7.64 -8.09 13.32
C SER A 168 7.41 -8.56 14.75
N SER A 169 6.21 -9.06 15.01
CA SER A 169 5.87 -9.84 16.20
C SER A 169 5.25 -11.15 15.75
N SER A 170 6.09 -12.17 15.58
CA SER A 170 5.70 -13.44 14.97
C SER A 170 6.18 -14.64 15.77
N THR A 171 5.47 -15.77 15.64
CA THR A 171 5.92 -17.05 16.19
C THR A 171 6.71 -17.82 15.14
N ASN A 172 7.75 -18.58 15.50
CA ASN A 172 8.43 -19.46 14.54
C ASN A 172 7.81 -20.86 14.48
N GLN A 173 8.16 -21.59 13.42
CA GLN A 173 7.77 -22.99 13.25
C GLN A 173 8.13 -23.83 14.49
N ASP A 174 7.24 -24.76 14.87
CA ASP A 174 7.38 -25.67 16.01
C ASP A 174 7.40 -25.00 17.41
N SER A 175 7.05 -23.71 17.51
CA SER A 175 6.69 -23.09 18.78
C SER A 175 5.23 -23.38 19.17
N ILE A 176 4.89 -23.19 20.44
CA ILE A 176 3.55 -23.45 20.99
C ILE A 176 2.93 -22.18 21.59
N GLY A 177 3.73 -21.18 21.97
CA GLY A 177 3.24 -19.90 22.46
C GLY A 177 2.67 -19.00 21.36
N ASN A 178 1.87 -18.02 21.77
CA ASN A 178 1.23 -17.03 20.91
C ASN A 178 2.20 -15.90 20.55
N ALA A 179 1.93 -15.19 19.44
CA ALA A 179 2.63 -13.95 19.17
C ALA A 179 2.12 -12.81 20.07
N GLY A 180 2.99 -11.86 20.41
CA GLY A 180 2.63 -10.67 21.17
C GLY A 180 2.02 -9.61 20.27
N ASN A 181 1.19 -8.71 20.79
CA ASN A 181 0.50 -7.71 19.99
C ASN A 181 1.45 -6.66 19.42
N LEU A 182 1.15 -6.14 18.23
CA LEU A 182 1.89 -5.06 17.61
C LEU A 182 1.03 -3.80 17.56
N THR A 183 1.46 -2.74 18.25
CA THR A 183 0.78 -1.44 18.27
C THR A 183 1.69 -0.33 17.76
N ILE A 184 1.21 0.40 16.75
CA ILE A 184 1.89 1.57 16.19
C ILE A 184 0.97 2.79 16.32
N GLU A 185 1.44 3.80 17.04
CA GLU A 185 0.78 5.10 17.18
C GLU A 185 1.70 6.18 16.57
N THR A 186 1.24 6.85 15.52
CA THR A 186 2.04 7.90 14.85
C THR A 186 1.20 9.02 14.27
N ASP A 187 1.78 10.17 13.90
CA ASP A 187 1.05 11.12 13.05
C ASP A 187 1.11 10.64 11.59
N ARG A 188 2.29 10.14 11.17
CA ARG A 188 2.53 9.64 9.81
C ARG A 188 3.24 8.30 9.82
N LEU A 189 2.72 7.35 9.04
CA LEU A 189 3.37 6.06 8.74
C LEU A 189 3.60 5.95 7.24
N ALA A 190 4.85 5.73 6.83
CA ALA A 190 5.21 5.47 5.43
C ALA A 190 6.00 4.17 5.31
N LEU A 191 5.52 3.23 4.50
CA LEU A 191 6.23 2.03 4.10
C LEU A 191 6.56 2.14 2.61
N ARG A 192 7.84 1.93 2.26
CA ARG A 192 8.33 2.01 0.89
C ARG A 192 9.30 0.89 0.56
N ASP A 193 9.45 0.59 -0.72
CA ASP A 193 10.52 -0.23 -1.27
C ASP A 193 10.63 -1.60 -0.58
N SER A 194 9.56 -2.40 -0.69
CA SER A 194 9.44 -3.76 -0.16
C SER A 194 9.53 -3.88 1.36
N SER A 195 9.13 -2.83 2.10
CA SER A 195 9.11 -2.86 3.56
C SER A 195 7.94 -3.67 4.11
N LEU A 196 8.09 -4.17 5.34
CA LEU A 196 7.18 -5.14 5.93
C LEU A 196 6.83 -4.85 7.40
N ILE A 197 5.54 -4.89 7.71
CA ILE A 197 5.03 -5.05 9.09
C ILE A 197 4.35 -6.42 9.16
N ASP A 198 4.84 -7.30 10.03
CA ASP A 198 4.45 -8.72 10.09
C ASP A 198 4.03 -9.15 11.49
N ALA A 199 2.81 -9.65 11.60
CA ALA A 199 2.18 -10.13 12.83
C ALA A 199 1.71 -11.60 12.70
N GLY A 200 2.35 -12.38 11.82
CA GLY A 200 1.95 -13.76 11.51
C GLY A 200 2.35 -14.82 12.55
N THR A 201 1.75 -16.01 12.41
CA THR A 201 2.10 -17.22 13.17
C THR A 201 2.52 -18.35 12.24
N PHE A 202 3.62 -19.02 12.59
CA PHE A 202 4.10 -20.23 11.93
C PHE A 202 3.86 -21.49 12.80
N SER A 203 3.10 -21.34 13.88
CA SER A 203 3.15 -22.27 15.02
C SER A 203 1.77 -22.76 15.45
N ALA A 204 1.73 -23.50 16.58
CA ALA A 204 0.47 -23.91 17.18
C ALA A 204 -0.24 -22.77 17.93
N GLY A 205 0.49 -21.72 18.32
CA GLY A 205 -0.07 -20.53 18.98
C GLY A 205 -0.68 -19.55 17.98
N ASP A 206 -1.61 -18.73 18.47
CA ASP A 206 -2.27 -17.71 17.66
C ASP A 206 -1.29 -16.57 17.29
N GLY A 207 -1.52 -15.94 16.15
CA GLY A 207 -0.80 -14.78 15.64
C GLY A 207 -1.11 -13.50 16.41
N SER A 208 -0.39 -12.44 16.07
CA SER A 208 -0.44 -11.16 16.78
C SER A 208 -1.60 -10.32 16.28
N ASP A 209 -2.34 -9.68 17.20
CA ASP A 209 -3.24 -8.60 16.81
C ASP A 209 -2.42 -7.36 16.45
N LEU A 210 -2.74 -6.77 15.30
CA LEU A 210 -2.07 -5.59 14.77
C LEU A 210 -2.99 -4.37 14.85
N LEU A 211 -2.58 -3.37 15.63
CA LEU A 211 -3.25 -2.08 15.72
C LEU A 211 -2.35 -0.96 15.19
N ILE A 212 -2.81 -0.24 14.18
CA ILE A 212 -2.13 0.95 13.65
C ILE A 212 -3.08 2.14 13.75
N GLN A 213 -2.64 3.16 14.49
CA GLN A 213 -3.32 4.44 14.61
C GLN A 213 -2.42 5.52 14.06
N ALA A 214 -2.85 6.18 12.97
CA ALA A 214 -2.12 7.28 12.38
C ALA A 214 -3.01 8.40 11.87
N SER A 215 -2.48 9.60 11.57
CA SER A 215 -3.25 10.59 10.81
C SER A 215 -3.16 10.32 9.30
N GLU A 216 -2.01 9.86 8.83
CA GLU A 216 -1.74 9.53 7.43
C GLU A 216 -0.94 8.23 7.34
N ILE A 217 -1.38 7.33 6.45
CA ILE A 217 -0.69 6.08 6.15
C ILE A 217 -0.47 5.99 4.64
N VAL A 218 0.78 5.76 4.23
CA VAL A 218 1.15 5.49 2.84
C VAL A 218 1.88 4.15 2.77
N ILE A 219 1.36 3.23 1.98
CA ILE A 219 1.95 1.92 1.71
C ILE A 219 2.26 1.85 0.22
N ASP A 220 3.54 1.94 -0.11
CA ASP A 220 4.05 1.98 -1.48
C ASP A 220 4.98 0.79 -1.70
N ASP A 221 4.61 -0.12 -2.62
CA ASP A 221 5.37 -1.36 -2.87
C ASP A 221 5.76 -2.09 -1.56
N SER A 222 4.82 -2.20 -0.62
CA SER A 222 5.10 -2.69 0.74
C SER A 222 3.92 -3.47 1.32
N LEU A 223 4.13 -4.16 2.43
CA LEU A 223 3.15 -5.09 2.98
C LEU A 223 2.94 -4.89 4.48
N ILE A 224 1.67 -4.89 4.89
CA ILE A 224 1.24 -5.05 6.28
C ILE A 224 0.44 -6.34 6.35
N LEU A 225 0.87 -7.31 7.17
CA LEU A 225 0.24 -8.62 7.21
C LEU A 225 0.04 -9.18 8.62
N THR A 226 -1.10 -9.84 8.82
CA THR A 226 -1.28 -10.91 9.78
C THR A 226 -1.47 -12.21 8.99
N SER A 227 -0.89 -13.32 9.45
CA SER A 227 -1.05 -14.59 8.74
C SER A 227 -1.01 -15.82 9.63
N ALA A 228 -1.67 -16.89 9.19
CA ALA A 228 -1.49 -18.25 9.70
C ALA A 228 -0.76 -19.06 8.63
N GLU A 229 0.55 -19.22 8.79
CA GLU A 229 1.45 -19.73 7.77
C GLU A 229 1.35 -21.25 7.57
N LEU A 230 2.02 -21.77 6.54
CA LEU A 230 1.98 -23.18 6.23
C LEU A 230 2.48 -24.03 7.41
N GLY A 231 1.63 -24.93 7.89
CA GLY A 231 1.91 -25.77 9.06
C GLY A 231 1.43 -25.19 10.39
N ALA A 232 0.99 -23.92 10.41
CA ALA A 232 0.36 -23.32 11.59
C ALA A 232 -1.00 -23.96 11.89
N THR A 233 -1.27 -24.22 13.17
CA THR A 233 -2.60 -24.60 13.67
C THR A 233 -3.27 -23.51 14.49
N GLY A 234 -2.50 -22.50 14.94
CA GLY A 234 -3.03 -21.27 15.51
C GLY A 234 -3.63 -20.37 14.43
N ASN A 235 -4.56 -19.51 14.83
CA ASN A 235 -5.21 -18.56 13.93
C ASN A 235 -4.32 -17.33 13.73
N ALA A 236 -4.49 -16.63 12.60
CA ALA A 236 -3.91 -15.30 12.45
C ALA A 236 -4.63 -14.31 13.37
N GLY A 237 -3.91 -13.29 13.85
CA GLY A 237 -4.52 -12.19 14.60
C GLY A 237 -5.29 -11.21 13.70
N ASP A 238 -6.10 -10.37 14.32
CA ASP A 238 -6.90 -9.37 13.64
C ASP A 238 -6.05 -8.13 13.29
N LEU A 239 -6.41 -7.47 12.19
CA LEU A 239 -5.72 -6.27 11.71
C LEU A 239 -6.67 -5.07 11.77
N THR A 240 -6.35 -4.10 12.63
CA THR A 240 -7.10 -2.84 12.75
C THR A 240 -6.25 -1.63 12.36
N ILE A 241 -6.75 -0.85 11.40
CA ILE A 241 -6.17 0.44 11.01
C ILE A 241 -7.18 1.56 11.26
N GLU A 242 -6.77 2.57 12.02
CA GLU A 242 -7.51 3.81 12.22
C GLU A 242 -6.67 4.98 11.71
N THR A 243 -7.19 5.70 10.72
CA THR A 243 -6.50 6.86 10.12
C THR A 243 -7.45 7.93 9.61
N ASN A 244 -6.93 9.09 9.21
CA ASN A 244 -7.70 10.03 8.40
C ASN A 244 -7.59 9.65 6.92
N ASN A 245 -6.36 9.42 6.46
CA ASN A 245 -6.07 9.09 5.07
C ASN A 245 -5.22 7.82 4.97
N LEU A 246 -5.64 6.89 4.10
CA LEU A 246 -4.90 5.67 3.77
C LEU A 246 -4.69 5.60 2.25
N SER A 247 -3.44 5.48 1.83
CA SER A 247 -3.06 5.27 0.42
C SER A 247 -2.30 3.96 0.25
N LEU A 248 -2.82 3.07 -0.60
CA LEU A 248 -2.16 1.84 -1.06
C LEU A 248 -1.78 2.03 -2.52
N GLN A 249 -0.49 2.04 -2.83
CA GLN A 249 -0.01 2.35 -4.18
C GLN A 249 1.07 1.39 -4.65
N ASN A 250 1.20 1.22 -5.98
CA ASN A 250 2.26 0.44 -6.63
C ASN A 250 2.47 -0.95 -5.99
N GLY A 251 1.40 -1.73 -5.77
CA GLY A 251 1.50 -3.03 -5.12
C GLY A 251 1.52 -3.02 -3.59
N GLY A 252 1.26 -1.87 -2.95
CA GLY A 252 1.06 -1.77 -1.51
C GLY A 252 -0.15 -2.58 -1.02
N ARG A 253 0.04 -3.42 0.00
CA ARG A 253 -0.97 -4.39 0.45
C ARG A 253 -1.20 -4.37 1.96
N ILE A 254 -2.45 -4.59 2.35
CA ILE A 254 -2.88 -4.92 3.71
C ILE A 254 -3.53 -6.29 3.64
N THR A 255 -3.04 -7.26 4.42
CA THR A 255 -3.46 -8.65 4.26
C THR A 255 -3.69 -9.34 5.60
N SER A 256 -4.75 -10.13 5.68
CA SER A 256 -4.92 -11.18 6.68
C SER A 256 -5.11 -12.51 5.96
N GLU A 257 -4.11 -13.39 5.98
CA GLU A 257 -4.13 -14.61 5.16
C GLU A 257 -3.95 -15.89 5.97
N THR A 258 -4.53 -17.00 5.50
CA THR A 258 -4.19 -18.34 6.01
C THR A 258 -3.69 -19.23 4.89
N PHE A 259 -2.56 -19.87 5.16
CA PHE A 259 -1.92 -20.96 4.42
C PHE A 259 -1.97 -22.28 5.21
N GLY A 260 -2.38 -22.22 6.48
CA GLY A 260 -2.37 -23.34 7.41
C GLY A 260 -3.76 -23.93 7.70
N MET A 261 -3.85 -24.59 8.87
CA MET A 261 -5.12 -25.11 9.39
C MET A 261 -5.90 -24.07 10.21
N GLY A 262 -5.20 -23.06 10.74
CA GLY A 262 -5.82 -21.95 11.48
C GLY A 262 -6.63 -21.02 10.57
N ASN A 263 -7.56 -20.27 11.16
CA ASN A 263 -8.32 -19.26 10.42
C ASN A 263 -7.48 -18.01 10.18
N ALA A 264 -7.76 -17.29 9.10
CA ALA A 264 -7.29 -15.90 8.96
C ALA A 264 -8.09 -14.98 9.90
N GLY A 265 -7.47 -13.89 10.35
CA GLY A 265 -8.11 -12.85 11.16
C GLY A 265 -8.93 -11.88 10.31
N ASP A 266 -9.74 -11.05 10.95
CA ASP A 266 -10.51 -10.01 10.28
C ASP A 266 -9.66 -8.76 10.02
N VAL A 267 -9.99 -8.03 8.95
CA VAL A 267 -9.38 -6.73 8.62
C VAL A 267 -10.42 -5.62 8.82
N MET A 268 -10.14 -4.70 9.74
CA MET A 268 -10.96 -3.52 9.99
C MET A 268 -10.20 -2.24 9.68
N ILE A 269 -10.74 -1.44 8.76
CA ILE A 269 -10.16 -0.15 8.38
C ILE A 269 -11.18 0.95 8.63
N ARG A 270 -10.77 1.96 9.40
CA ARG A 270 -11.51 3.21 9.58
C ARG A 270 -10.66 4.36 9.09
N ALA A 271 -10.99 4.89 7.91
CA ALA A 271 -10.34 6.07 7.35
C ALA A 271 -11.31 7.25 7.39
N SER A 272 -11.12 8.21 8.30
CA SER A 272 -12.13 9.25 8.54
C SER A 272 -12.38 10.17 7.34
N GLU A 273 -11.39 10.32 6.45
CA GLU A 273 -11.45 11.18 5.27
C GLU A 273 -11.43 10.39 3.96
N SER A 274 -10.39 9.58 3.71
CA SER A 274 -10.24 8.85 2.44
C SER A 274 -9.43 7.55 2.53
N LEU A 275 -9.80 6.61 1.67
CA LEU A 275 -9.03 5.41 1.34
C LEU A 275 -8.85 5.35 -0.18
N THR A 276 -7.60 5.35 -0.64
CA THR A 276 -7.22 5.20 -2.05
C THR A 276 -6.42 3.91 -2.24
N ILE A 277 -6.79 3.13 -3.24
CA ILE A 277 -6.10 1.91 -3.65
C ILE A 277 -5.80 2.04 -5.15
N ASP A 278 -4.52 2.12 -5.50
CA ASP A 278 -4.09 2.44 -6.86
C ASP A 278 -2.92 1.58 -7.36
N GLY A 279 -3.13 0.90 -8.48
CA GLY A 279 -2.03 0.33 -9.25
C GLY A 279 -1.61 -1.08 -8.86
N THR A 280 -0.56 -1.53 -9.53
CA THR A 280 0.09 -2.83 -9.35
C THR A 280 1.60 -2.66 -9.40
N VAL A 281 2.33 -3.64 -8.87
CA VAL A 281 3.76 -3.82 -9.15
C VAL A 281 3.97 -5.15 -9.87
N LYS A 282 4.86 -5.15 -10.87
CA LYS A 282 5.24 -6.36 -11.62
C LYS A 282 6.65 -6.75 -11.21
N ILE A 283 6.77 -7.86 -10.50
CA ILE A 283 8.07 -8.41 -10.09
C ILE A 283 8.49 -9.47 -11.10
N SER A 284 9.71 -9.31 -11.62
CA SER A 284 10.28 -10.30 -12.55
C SER A 284 10.49 -11.62 -11.82
N SER A 285 9.81 -12.68 -12.25
CA SER A 285 9.97 -14.02 -11.69
C SER A 285 11.11 -14.77 -12.39
N PRO A 286 11.87 -15.62 -11.69
CA PRO A 286 12.82 -16.56 -12.31
C PRO A 286 12.16 -17.48 -13.35
N GLU A 287 10.85 -17.68 -13.26
CA GLU A 287 10.06 -18.55 -14.13
C GLU A 287 9.60 -17.87 -15.44
N ASN A 288 10.15 -16.69 -15.78
CA ASN A 288 9.82 -15.87 -16.96
C ASN A 288 8.37 -15.35 -17.07
N GLU A 289 7.50 -15.64 -16.11
CA GLU A 289 6.19 -14.99 -15.99
C GLU A 289 6.23 -13.96 -14.85
N PRO A 290 6.14 -12.64 -15.13
CA PRO A 290 6.19 -11.63 -14.08
C PRO A 290 5.02 -11.83 -13.11
N ARG A 291 5.34 -11.91 -11.82
CA ARG A 291 4.31 -11.94 -10.77
C ARG A 291 3.78 -10.53 -10.61
N VAL A 292 2.47 -10.37 -10.74
CA VAL A 292 1.79 -9.09 -10.54
C VAL A 292 1.25 -9.08 -9.13
N PHE A 293 1.58 -8.05 -8.37
CA PHE A 293 0.99 -7.78 -7.06
C PHE A 293 0.09 -6.56 -7.19
N PHE A 294 -1.18 -6.77 -6.91
CA PHE A 294 -2.18 -5.72 -6.88
C PHE A 294 -2.07 -4.92 -5.59
N SER A 295 -2.20 -3.60 -5.68
CA SER A 295 -2.49 -2.81 -4.49
C SER A 295 -3.86 -3.22 -3.96
N GLY A 296 -3.98 -3.41 -2.64
CA GLY A 296 -5.26 -3.85 -2.12
C GLY A 296 -5.32 -4.31 -0.69
N ILE A 297 -6.54 -4.69 -0.31
CA ILE A 297 -6.88 -5.24 1.01
C ILE A 297 -7.40 -6.66 0.82
N PHE A 298 -6.82 -7.61 1.55
CA PHE A 298 -7.06 -9.03 1.34
C PHE A 298 -7.35 -9.73 2.68
N ALA A 299 -8.43 -10.50 2.74
CA ALA A 299 -8.67 -11.46 3.84
C ALA A 299 -8.93 -12.86 3.26
N ASN A 300 -7.84 -13.59 2.98
CA ASN A 300 -7.87 -14.76 2.10
C ASN A 300 -7.45 -16.05 2.80
N ALA A 301 -8.03 -17.16 2.36
CA ALA A 301 -7.59 -18.51 2.65
C ALA A 301 -7.12 -19.17 1.35
N GLN A 302 -5.86 -19.58 1.35
CA GLN A 302 -5.15 -20.04 0.16
C GLN A 302 -5.59 -21.47 -0.23
N PRO A 303 -5.23 -21.97 -1.43
CA PRO A 303 -5.54 -23.33 -1.82
C PRO A 303 -5.03 -24.37 -0.81
N ASP A 304 -5.71 -25.50 -0.73
CA ASP A 304 -5.39 -26.63 0.16
C ASP A 304 -5.48 -26.33 1.68
N THR A 305 -6.03 -25.19 2.07
CA THR A 305 -6.29 -24.84 3.48
C THR A 305 -7.62 -25.40 4.01
N ILE A 306 -7.70 -25.55 5.33
CA ILE A 306 -8.93 -25.95 6.05
C ILE A 306 -9.52 -24.77 6.84
N GLY A 307 -8.68 -23.78 7.17
CA GLY A 307 -9.10 -22.57 7.85
C GLY A 307 -10.14 -21.75 7.07
N ASN A 308 -10.97 -21.02 7.79
CA ASN A 308 -11.84 -20.01 7.19
C ASN A 308 -11.01 -18.77 6.84
N SER A 309 -11.44 -18.03 5.82
CA SER A 309 -10.88 -16.70 5.54
C SER A 309 -11.51 -15.66 6.46
N GLY A 310 -10.79 -14.56 6.69
CA GLY A 310 -11.30 -13.42 7.44
C GLY A 310 -12.31 -12.60 6.65
N SER A 311 -12.99 -11.71 7.37
CA SER A 311 -13.89 -10.69 6.82
C SER A 311 -13.15 -9.35 6.67
N VAL A 312 -13.61 -8.52 5.74
CA VAL A 312 -13.09 -7.16 5.56
C VAL A 312 -14.19 -6.17 5.89
N LYS A 313 -13.90 -5.23 6.79
CA LYS A 313 -14.78 -4.12 7.13
C LYS A 313 -14.08 -2.78 6.91
N ILE A 314 -14.67 -1.94 6.06
CA ILE A 314 -14.14 -0.62 5.70
C ILE A 314 -15.19 0.44 6.02
N GLU A 315 -14.79 1.46 6.78
CA GLU A 315 -15.56 2.66 7.06
C GLU A 315 -14.75 3.87 6.61
N THR A 316 -15.23 4.61 5.60
CA THR A 316 -14.56 5.82 5.12
C THR A 316 -15.53 6.88 4.64
N ASN A 317 -15.09 8.13 4.50
CA ASN A 317 -15.90 9.12 3.77
C ASN A 317 -15.80 8.89 2.26
N GLU A 318 -14.59 8.70 1.73
CA GLU A 318 -14.36 8.43 0.31
C GLU A 318 -13.52 7.16 0.10
N LEU A 319 -13.99 6.26 -0.75
CA LEU A 319 -13.25 5.09 -1.21
C LEU A 319 -13.02 5.19 -2.72
N GLN A 320 -11.74 5.24 -3.12
CA GLN A 320 -11.31 5.23 -4.51
C GLN A 320 -10.47 3.99 -4.77
N ILE A 321 -10.84 3.21 -5.79
CA ILE A 321 -10.09 2.04 -6.24
C ILE A 321 -9.83 2.22 -7.73
N THR A 322 -8.56 2.28 -8.13
CA THR A 322 -8.16 2.61 -9.49
C THR A 322 -7.04 1.71 -10.00
N ASN A 323 -6.93 1.59 -11.33
CA ASN A 323 -5.79 0.95 -12.02
C ASN A 323 -5.47 -0.46 -11.47
N ASP A 324 -6.41 -1.40 -11.62
CA ASP A 324 -6.30 -2.77 -11.10
C ASP A 324 -6.29 -2.92 -9.55
N GLY A 325 -6.60 -1.85 -8.79
CA GLY A 325 -6.72 -1.95 -7.33
C GLY A 325 -7.79 -2.97 -6.89
N GLN A 326 -7.55 -3.68 -5.78
CA GLN A 326 -8.41 -4.78 -5.34
C GLN A 326 -8.80 -4.73 -3.85
N ILE A 327 -10.03 -5.14 -3.55
CA ILE A 327 -10.44 -5.55 -2.20
C ILE A 327 -11.02 -6.96 -2.31
N SER A 328 -10.48 -7.92 -1.57
CA SER A 328 -10.84 -9.32 -1.71
C SER A 328 -11.05 -10.03 -0.38
N VAL A 329 -12.13 -10.81 -0.30
CA VAL A 329 -12.30 -11.86 0.71
C VAL A 329 -12.50 -13.19 -0.03
N SER A 330 -11.57 -14.13 0.09
CA SER A 330 -11.66 -15.37 -0.67
C SER A 330 -11.24 -16.58 0.14
N ASN A 331 -11.91 -17.71 -0.08
CA ASN A 331 -11.45 -19.00 0.39
C ASN A 331 -11.35 -19.95 -0.81
N LEU A 332 -10.11 -20.26 -1.20
CA LEU A 332 -9.78 -21.22 -2.25
C LEU A 332 -9.50 -22.62 -1.69
N GLY A 333 -9.49 -22.76 -0.36
CA GLY A 333 -9.41 -24.03 0.35
C GLY A 333 -10.79 -24.66 0.57
N SER A 334 -10.93 -25.35 1.70
CA SER A 334 -12.14 -26.08 2.10
C SER A 334 -12.95 -25.40 3.20
N GLY A 335 -12.43 -24.31 3.78
CA GLY A 335 -13.13 -23.49 4.75
C GLY A 335 -14.17 -22.57 4.12
N ASN A 336 -14.90 -21.82 4.95
CA ASN A 336 -15.81 -20.80 4.45
C ASN A 336 -15.05 -19.49 4.16
N SER A 337 -15.57 -18.69 3.23
CA SER A 337 -15.12 -17.31 3.03
C SER A 337 -15.73 -16.37 4.05
N GLY A 338 -14.99 -15.33 4.42
CA GLY A 338 -15.53 -14.19 5.16
C GLY A 338 -16.45 -13.32 4.31
N ASP A 339 -17.00 -12.29 4.94
CA ASP A 339 -17.90 -11.33 4.27
C ASP A 339 -17.20 -9.97 4.13
N LEU A 340 -17.64 -9.18 3.15
CA LEU A 340 -17.11 -7.85 2.89
C LEU A 340 -18.16 -6.79 3.22
N TYR A 341 -17.77 -5.82 4.05
CA TYR A 341 -18.63 -4.71 4.49
C TYR A 341 -17.95 -3.38 4.18
N ILE A 342 -18.55 -2.58 3.29
CA ILE A 342 -18.06 -1.22 2.98
C ILE A 342 -19.14 -0.21 3.36
N THR A 343 -18.76 0.75 4.19
CA THR A 343 -19.55 1.94 4.47
C THR A 343 -18.78 3.16 3.97
N ALA A 344 -19.28 3.84 2.94
CA ALA A 344 -18.63 5.01 2.37
C ALA A 344 -19.60 6.08 1.89
N ASN A 345 -19.33 7.37 2.06
CA ASN A 345 -20.20 8.38 1.44
C ASN A 345 -20.10 8.30 -0.09
N GLN A 346 -18.91 8.09 -0.63
CA GLN A 346 -18.68 7.89 -2.05
C GLN A 346 -17.77 6.70 -2.31
N LEU A 347 -18.18 5.83 -3.24
CA LEU A 347 -17.41 4.71 -3.76
C LEU A 347 -17.15 4.90 -5.25
N ASN A 348 -15.89 5.06 -5.63
CA ASN A 348 -15.44 5.19 -7.01
C ASN A 348 -14.56 4.00 -7.38
N LEU A 349 -14.95 3.24 -8.38
CA LEU A 349 -14.11 2.25 -9.05
C LEU A 349 -13.82 2.78 -10.47
N ASP A 350 -12.56 2.74 -10.88
CA ASP A 350 -12.13 3.14 -12.22
C ASP A 350 -11.00 2.24 -12.74
N SER A 351 -11.05 1.86 -14.02
CA SER A 351 -9.94 1.22 -14.73
C SER A 351 -9.53 -0.13 -14.11
N ASP A 352 -10.37 -1.14 -14.37
CA ASP A 352 -10.15 -2.55 -14.00
C ASP A 352 -10.08 -2.82 -12.47
N ALA A 353 -10.66 -1.92 -11.66
CA ALA A 353 -10.76 -2.07 -10.21
C ALA A 353 -11.78 -3.15 -9.81
N THR A 354 -11.46 -3.90 -8.74
CA THR A 354 -12.25 -5.07 -8.32
C THR A 354 -12.57 -5.08 -6.82
N ILE A 355 -13.84 -5.28 -6.49
CA ILE A 355 -14.29 -5.67 -5.15
C ILE A 355 -14.84 -7.09 -5.25
N GLU A 356 -14.25 -8.03 -4.53
CA GLU A 356 -14.48 -9.44 -4.76
C GLU A 356 -14.67 -10.24 -3.48
N ALA A 357 -15.64 -11.16 -3.52
CA ALA A 357 -15.83 -12.21 -2.56
C ALA A 357 -15.93 -13.56 -3.28
N ILE A 358 -14.91 -14.41 -3.20
CA ILE A 358 -14.92 -15.73 -3.85
C ILE A 358 -15.20 -16.81 -2.82
N VAL A 359 -16.07 -17.76 -3.19
CA VAL A 359 -16.41 -18.93 -2.37
C VAL A 359 -16.13 -20.22 -3.14
N ASN A 360 -15.27 -21.08 -2.60
CA ASN A 360 -15.06 -22.43 -3.14
C ASN A 360 -15.97 -23.49 -2.51
N VAL A 361 -16.29 -23.33 -1.22
CA VAL A 361 -17.15 -24.23 -0.45
C VAL A 361 -18.03 -23.40 0.51
N GLY A 362 -19.30 -23.78 0.65
CA GLY A 362 -20.26 -23.13 1.54
C GLY A 362 -21.12 -22.06 0.85
N ASP A 363 -21.80 -21.26 1.67
CA ASP A 363 -22.78 -20.24 1.25
C ASP A 363 -22.42 -18.83 1.80
N ARG A 364 -21.15 -18.58 2.12
CA ARG A 364 -20.66 -17.27 2.63
C ARG A 364 -20.18 -16.36 1.49
N GLY A 365 -19.24 -15.45 1.73
CA GLY A 365 -18.72 -14.55 0.69
C GLY A 365 -19.71 -13.47 0.26
N ASN A 366 -20.45 -12.89 1.20
CA ASN A 366 -21.41 -11.84 0.88
C ASN A 366 -20.72 -10.47 0.81
N ILE A 367 -21.21 -9.63 -0.10
CA ILE A 367 -20.77 -8.23 -0.22
C ILE A 367 -21.91 -7.33 0.26
N ASN A 368 -21.62 -6.45 1.22
CA ASN A 368 -22.55 -5.51 1.80
C ASN A 368 -22.00 -4.09 1.64
N LEU A 369 -22.64 -3.29 0.79
CA LEU A 369 -22.26 -1.91 0.52
C LEU A 369 -23.31 -0.96 1.06
N THR A 370 -22.93 -0.05 1.95
CA THR A 370 -23.78 1.06 2.42
C THR A 370 -23.14 2.37 2.02
N THR A 371 -23.74 3.09 1.07
CA THR A 371 -23.11 4.29 0.49
C THR A 371 -24.08 5.41 0.17
N ASN A 372 -23.58 6.61 -0.15
CA ASN A 372 -24.45 7.64 -0.77
C ASN A 372 -24.39 7.62 -2.29
N ASN A 373 -23.21 7.48 -2.87
CA ASN A 373 -23.04 7.37 -4.32
C ASN A 373 -22.02 6.29 -4.67
N ILE A 374 -22.32 5.54 -5.74
CA ILE A 374 -21.43 4.54 -6.31
C ILE A 374 -21.25 4.83 -7.80
N PHE A 375 -19.99 4.88 -8.23
CA PHE A 375 -19.61 5.03 -9.64
C PHE A 375 -18.63 3.93 -10.05
N LEU A 376 -19.02 3.09 -11.01
CA LEU A 376 -18.15 2.11 -11.66
C LEU A 376 -17.92 2.57 -13.11
N ARG A 377 -16.67 2.81 -13.48
CA ARG A 377 -16.28 3.24 -14.84
C ARG A 377 -15.09 2.45 -15.39
N ASN A 378 -15.18 2.00 -16.64
CA ASN A 378 -14.06 1.36 -17.35
C ASN A 378 -13.70 -0.02 -16.77
N ASN A 379 -14.52 -1.03 -17.07
CA ASN A 379 -14.28 -2.47 -16.79
C ASN A 379 -14.21 -2.88 -15.31
N ASN A 380 -14.86 -2.17 -14.39
CA ASN A 380 -14.79 -2.58 -12.97
C ASN A 380 -15.78 -3.67 -12.62
N GLN A 381 -15.48 -4.39 -11.54
CA GLN A 381 -16.30 -5.49 -11.05
C GLN A 381 -16.57 -5.40 -9.55
N ILE A 382 -17.83 -5.64 -9.17
CA ILE A 382 -18.23 -6.01 -7.80
C ILE A 382 -18.77 -7.43 -7.90
N THR A 383 -18.05 -8.42 -7.37
CA THR A 383 -18.34 -9.84 -7.63
C THR A 383 -18.36 -10.69 -6.37
N ALA A 384 -19.41 -11.49 -6.18
CA ALA A 384 -19.57 -12.46 -5.10
C ALA A 384 -19.67 -13.89 -5.68
N GLN A 385 -18.68 -14.24 -6.51
CA GLN A 385 -18.74 -15.44 -7.34
C GLN A 385 -18.48 -16.72 -6.54
N ALA A 386 -19.26 -17.76 -6.83
CA ALA A 386 -18.96 -19.12 -6.38
C ALA A 386 -18.23 -19.93 -7.44
N ILE A 387 -17.15 -20.59 -7.02
CA ILE A 387 -16.43 -21.58 -7.81
C ILE A 387 -16.79 -23.00 -7.34
N GLY A 388 -16.61 -23.98 -8.23
CA GLY A 388 -16.97 -25.37 -7.95
C GLY A 388 -18.46 -25.55 -7.65
N THR A 389 -18.77 -26.26 -6.58
CA THR A 389 -20.14 -26.62 -6.15
C THR A 389 -20.76 -25.64 -5.14
N ALA A 390 -20.06 -24.57 -4.76
CA ALA A 390 -20.57 -23.59 -3.81
C ALA A 390 -21.76 -22.80 -4.38
N THR A 391 -22.62 -22.31 -3.48
CA THR A 391 -23.67 -21.34 -3.83
C THR A 391 -23.04 -19.95 -3.91
N GLY A 392 -23.41 -19.16 -4.93
CA GLY A 392 -22.96 -17.77 -5.08
C GLY A 392 -23.22 -16.93 -3.82
N GLY A 393 -22.27 -16.08 -3.46
CA GLY A 393 -22.44 -15.12 -2.37
C GLY A 393 -23.49 -14.07 -2.72
N ASN A 394 -24.19 -13.53 -1.73
CA ASN A 394 -25.19 -12.48 -1.97
C ASN A 394 -24.53 -11.10 -2.01
N ILE A 395 -25.06 -10.23 -2.86
CA ILE A 395 -24.65 -8.81 -2.92
C ILE A 395 -25.82 -7.96 -2.45
N MET A 396 -25.61 -7.20 -1.38
CA MET A 396 -26.55 -6.19 -0.90
C MET A 396 -25.94 -4.80 -1.05
N ILE A 397 -26.60 -3.96 -1.84
CA ILE A 397 -26.23 -2.55 -2.04
C ILE A 397 -27.34 -1.67 -1.50
N ASN A 398 -27.06 -0.98 -0.40
CA ASN A 398 -27.89 0.09 0.14
C ASN A 398 -27.22 1.43 -0.19
N ASN A 399 -27.53 1.95 -1.37
CA ASN A 399 -27.01 3.22 -1.87
C ASN A 399 -28.07 4.32 -1.68
N ARG A 400 -27.72 5.45 -1.09
CA ARG A 400 -28.69 6.52 -0.84
C ARG A 400 -29.14 7.16 -2.15
N ASP A 401 -28.21 7.64 -2.97
CA ASP A 401 -28.48 8.51 -4.11
C ASP A 401 -28.32 7.78 -5.44
N ASN A 402 -27.15 7.86 -6.09
CA ASN A 402 -26.97 7.33 -7.45
C ASN A 402 -26.03 6.12 -7.49
N LEU A 403 -26.44 5.09 -8.22
CA LEU A 403 -25.59 3.96 -8.63
C LEU A 403 -25.41 4.05 -10.15
N VAL A 404 -24.16 4.18 -10.60
CA VAL A 404 -23.80 4.38 -12.00
C VAL A 404 -22.81 3.30 -12.44
N LEU A 405 -23.16 2.53 -13.47
CA LEU A 405 -22.31 1.53 -14.12
C LEU A 405 -22.07 1.95 -15.57
N GLN A 406 -20.80 2.18 -15.92
CA GLN A 406 -20.40 2.67 -17.24
C GLN A 406 -19.23 1.89 -17.82
N ASN A 407 -19.15 1.86 -19.14
CA ASN A 407 -18.05 1.27 -19.92
C ASN A 407 -17.70 -0.16 -19.45
N ASN A 408 -18.60 -1.10 -19.70
CA ASN A 408 -18.42 -2.53 -19.42
C ASN A 408 -18.17 -2.86 -17.93
N SER A 409 -18.82 -2.13 -17.02
CA SER A 409 -18.74 -2.40 -15.57
C SER A 409 -19.82 -3.38 -15.12
N GLN A 410 -19.53 -4.19 -14.09
CA GLN A 410 -20.35 -5.35 -13.75
C GLN A 410 -20.59 -5.51 -12.24
N ILE A 411 -21.78 -5.98 -11.87
CA ILE A 411 -22.13 -6.48 -10.53
C ILE A 411 -22.57 -7.94 -10.66
N ILE A 412 -21.81 -8.88 -10.08
CA ILE A 412 -21.93 -10.31 -10.41
C ILE A 412 -22.05 -11.16 -9.15
N ALA A 413 -23.07 -12.00 -9.07
CA ALA A 413 -23.24 -13.04 -8.06
C ALA A 413 -23.40 -14.42 -8.73
N ASP A 414 -22.70 -14.62 -9.85
CA ASP A 414 -22.81 -15.82 -10.67
C ASP A 414 -22.22 -17.05 -9.97
N ALA A 415 -22.65 -18.24 -10.40
CA ALA A 415 -22.10 -19.53 -9.98
C ALA A 415 -21.88 -20.47 -11.18
N ILE A 416 -20.98 -21.44 -11.02
CA ILE A 416 -20.76 -22.47 -12.05
C ILE A 416 -21.65 -23.68 -11.77
N GLN A 417 -21.36 -24.48 -10.73
CA GLN A 417 -22.11 -25.71 -10.46
C GLN A 417 -23.17 -25.57 -9.37
N GLY A 418 -23.00 -24.66 -8.40
CA GLY A 418 -24.03 -24.34 -7.40
C GLY A 418 -25.05 -23.31 -7.91
N ASN A 419 -25.96 -22.86 -7.05
CA ASN A 419 -26.94 -21.84 -7.44
C ASN A 419 -26.29 -20.45 -7.47
N GLY A 420 -26.78 -19.56 -8.33
CA GLY A 420 -26.39 -18.15 -8.31
C GLY A 420 -26.83 -17.47 -7.02
N GLY A 421 -26.06 -16.48 -6.56
CA GLY A 421 -26.36 -15.70 -5.36
C GLY A 421 -27.47 -14.67 -5.60
N ASN A 422 -28.01 -14.07 -4.54
CA ASN A 422 -29.02 -13.01 -4.71
C ASN A 422 -28.37 -11.63 -4.72
N ILE A 423 -28.86 -10.76 -5.59
CA ILE A 423 -28.46 -9.35 -5.65
C ILE A 423 -29.65 -8.49 -5.24
N THR A 424 -29.49 -7.71 -4.18
CA THR A 424 -30.48 -6.71 -3.75
C THR A 424 -29.87 -5.32 -3.81
N ILE A 425 -30.46 -4.43 -4.60
CA ILE A 425 -30.03 -3.04 -4.75
C ILE A 425 -31.16 -2.11 -4.33
N THR A 426 -30.90 -1.25 -3.36
CA THR A 426 -31.75 -0.12 -2.99
C THR A 426 -31.03 1.16 -3.36
N THR A 427 -31.65 2.00 -4.19
CA THR A 427 -31.06 3.28 -4.65
C THR A 427 -32.11 4.30 -5.04
N GLN A 428 -31.78 5.60 -5.04
CA GLN A 428 -32.68 6.62 -5.61
C GLN A 428 -32.58 6.69 -7.14
N GLY A 429 -31.38 6.47 -7.70
CA GLY A 429 -31.12 6.45 -9.14
C GLY A 429 -30.23 5.26 -9.52
N LEU A 430 -30.58 4.60 -10.62
CA LEU A 430 -29.78 3.54 -11.24
C LEU A 430 -29.55 3.88 -12.71
N PHE A 431 -28.29 3.99 -13.10
CA PHE A 431 -27.86 4.26 -14.48
C PHE A 431 -26.87 3.19 -14.91
N VAL A 432 -27.23 2.39 -15.92
CA VAL A 432 -26.41 1.28 -16.41
C VAL A 432 -26.26 1.45 -17.92
N ASP A 433 -25.02 1.56 -18.40
CA ASP A 433 -24.73 1.57 -19.83
C ASP A 433 -25.06 0.23 -20.49
N PHE A 434 -25.27 0.24 -21.81
CA PHE A 434 -25.73 -0.95 -22.56
C PHE A 434 -24.73 -2.13 -22.56
N ASP A 435 -23.45 -1.85 -22.30
CA ASP A 435 -22.37 -2.82 -22.23
C ASP A 435 -22.08 -3.28 -20.79
N SER A 436 -22.75 -2.68 -19.80
CA SER A 436 -22.60 -2.98 -18.38
C SER A 436 -23.69 -3.95 -17.91
N SER A 437 -23.43 -4.75 -16.87
CA SER A 437 -24.32 -5.84 -16.48
C SER A 437 -24.49 -6.01 -14.97
N ILE A 438 -25.65 -6.57 -14.59
CA ILE A 438 -25.93 -7.07 -13.25
C ILE A 438 -26.41 -8.51 -13.42
N SER A 439 -25.69 -9.49 -12.87
CA SER A 439 -25.91 -10.92 -13.13
C SER A 439 -25.85 -11.75 -11.86
N ALA A 440 -26.75 -12.73 -11.75
CA ALA A 440 -26.88 -13.66 -10.63
C ALA A 440 -27.12 -15.09 -11.15
N SER A 441 -26.61 -15.39 -12.34
CA SER A 441 -26.91 -16.61 -13.09
C SER A 441 -26.14 -17.83 -12.57
N SER A 442 -26.60 -19.02 -12.94
CA SER A 442 -25.83 -20.24 -12.77
C SER A 442 -25.79 -21.08 -14.05
N GLN A 443 -24.62 -21.67 -14.35
CA GLN A 443 -24.48 -22.55 -15.51
C GLN A 443 -25.20 -23.89 -15.34
N PHE A 444 -25.06 -24.52 -14.17
CA PHE A 444 -25.63 -25.85 -13.89
C PHE A 444 -26.61 -25.88 -12.71
N GLY A 445 -26.63 -24.83 -11.88
CA GLY A 445 -27.57 -24.66 -10.78
C GLY A 445 -28.77 -23.80 -11.18
N LEU A 446 -29.50 -23.32 -10.18
CA LEU A 446 -30.56 -22.34 -10.37
C LEU A 446 -29.99 -20.92 -10.40
N ASP A 447 -30.55 -20.06 -11.24
CA ASP A 447 -30.28 -18.63 -11.20
C ASP A 447 -30.75 -18.04 -9.86
N GLY A 448 -29.95 -17.13 -9.31
CA GLY A 448 -30.29 -16.31 -8.16
C GLY A 448 -31.26 -15.19 -8.50
N ASN A 449 -31.77 -14.51 -7.46
CA ASN A 449 -32.72 -13.42 -7.64
C ASN A 449 -32.03 -12.06 -7.68
N ILE A 450 -32.38 -11.24 -8.68
CA ILE A 450 -31.99 -9.82 -8.74
C ILE A 450 -33.22 -8.98 -8.39
N ARG A 451 -33.14 -8.25 -7.27
CA ARG A 451 -34.16 -7.31 -6.78
C ARG A 451 -33.58 -5.90 -6.78
N ILE A 452 -34.22 -4.98 -7.50
CA ILE A 452 -33.82 -3.58 -7.56
C ILE A 452 -35.00 -2.72 -7.10
N ASP A 453 -34.81 -2.03 -5.98
CA ASP A 453 -35.76 -1.11 -5.36
C ASP A 453 -35.30 0.34 -5.61
N ILE A 454 -35.96 1.02 -6.56
CA ILE A 454 -35.71 2.43 -6.86
C ILE A 454 -36.67 3.29 -6.01
N LEU A 455 -36.12 3.98 -5.00
CA LEU A 455 -36.92 4.69 -3.99
C LEU A 455 -37.64 5.94 -4.53
N ASN A 456 -37.29 6.43 -5.72
CA ASN A 456 -37.87 7.61 -6.35
C ASN A 456 -38.82 7.30 -7.52
N GLY A 457 -39.65 6.27 -7.40
CA GLY A 457 -40.67 5.91 -8.41
C GLY A 457 -41.76 6.96 -8.68
N ASP A 458 -41.88 8.04 -7.89
CA ASP A 458 -42.95 9.04 -8.03
C ASP A 458 -42.52 10.40 -8.62
N ARG A 459 -41.25 10.57 -8.98
CA ARG A 459 -40.87 11.66 -9.89
C ARG A 459 -40.76 11.08 -11.29
N LEU A 460 -41.90 11.05 -11.99
CA LEU A 460 -41.92 11.05 -13.44
C LEU A 460 -40.94 12.13 -13.92
N ILE A 461 -39.72 11.74 -14.28
CA ILE A 461 -39.01 12.43 -15.35
C ILE A 461 -39.88 12.10 -16.55
N GLU A 462 -40.87 12.96 -16.79
CA GLU A 462 -41.55 13.04 -18.05
C GLU A 462 -40.43 13.26 -19.07
N LEU A 463 -39.98 12.17 -19.69
CA LEU A 463 -39.17 12.21 -20.88
C LEU A 463 -40.06 12.89 -21.91
N THR A 464 -40.08 14.22 -21.91
CA THR A 464 -40.57 15.00 -23.04
C THR A 464 -39.80 14.48 -24.23
N ALA A 465 -40.47 13.65 -25.03
CA ALA A 465 -39.92 13.16 -26.28
C ALA A 465 -39.43 14.38 -27.04
N LEU A 466 -38.13 14.41 -27.35
CA LEU A 466 -37.60 15.43 -28.24
C LEU A 466 -38.45 15.39 -29.52
N PRO A 467 -38.99 16.53 -29.98
CA PRO A 467 -39.85 16.57 -31.16
C PRO A 467 -39.16 15.87 -32.32
N ILE A 468 -39.77 14.80 -32.83
CA ILE A 468 -39.22 13.93 -33.89
C ILE A 468 -39.23 14.64 -35.26
N ASN A 469 -39.84 15.83 -35.32
CA ASN A 469 -39.82 16.67 -36.50
C ASN A 469 -38.73 17.74 -36.31
N PRO A 470 -37.70 17.79 -37.18
CA PRO A 470 -36.82 18.94 -37.22
C PRO A 470 -37.66 20.20 -37.42
N ILE A 471 -37.41 21.22 -36.60
CA ILE A 471 -38.05 22.52 -36.74
C ILE A 471 -37.68 23.06 -38.12
N ASP A 472 -38.66 23.20 -39.01
CA ASP A 472 -38.47 23.77 -40.34
C ASP A 472 -38.19 25.27 -40.23
N ALA A 473 -36.90 25.62 -40.21
CA ALA A 473 -36.44 27.00 -40.14
C ALA A 473 -36.82 27.84 -41.38
N THR A 474 -37.32 27.23 -42.46
CA THR A 474 -37.74 27.99 -43.67
C THR A 474 -39.01 28.81 -43.44
N GLN A 475 -39.80 28.50 -42.42
CA GLN A 475 -40.99 29.27 -42.04
C GLN A 475 -40.71 30.36 -40.99
N GLN A 476 -39.51 30.40 -40.40
CA GLN A 476 -39.10 31.42 -39.43
C GLN A 476 -38.31 32.57 -40.08
N VAL A 477 -37.99 32.47 -41.37
CA VAL A 477 -37.43 33.58 -42.13
C VAL A 477 -38.58 34.43 -42.66
N THR A 478 -38.81 35.57 -42.03
CA THR A 478 -39.74 36.58 -42.56
C THR A 478 -39.33 36.93 -43.99
N SER A 479 -40.25 36.78 -44.93
CA SER A 479 -40.06 37.25 -46.30
C SER A 479 -40.00 38.77 -46.30
N GLY A 480 -38.80 39.32 -46.53
CA GLY A 480 -38.60 40.75 -46.66
C GLY A 480 -39.37 41.30 -47.87
N CYS A 481 -40.31 42.21 -47.61
CA CYS A 481 -41.05 42.92 -48.66
C CYS A 481 -40.08 43.73 -49.54
N GLY A 482 -40.18 43.54 -50.86
CA GLY A 482 -39.54 44.39 -51.84
C GLY A 482 -40.33 45.68 -52.07
N VAL A 483 -39.73 46.81 -51.72
CA VAL A 483 -39.88 48.06 -52.48
C VAL A 483 -38.61 48.89 -52.29
N GLY A 484 -38.08 49.41 -53.39
CA GLY A 484 -36.72 49.90 -53.50
C GLY A 484 -36.33 51.00 -52.52
N ASN A 485 -35.12 50.85 -51.97
CA ASN A 485 -34.27 51.92 -51.49
C ASN A 485 -32.83 51.58 -51.90
N ASP A 486 -32.17 52.51 -52.58
CA ASP A 486 -30.75 52.42 -52.94
C ASP A 486 -29.89 52.53 -51.67
N PHE A 487 -29.00 51.57 -51.46
CA PHE A 487 -28.04 51.60 -50.35
C PHE A 487 -26.63 51.68 -50.91
N ALA A 488 -26.02 52.85 -50.83
CA ALA A 488 -24.63 53.07 -51.20
C ALA A 488 -23.71 52.71 -50.02
N LEU A 489 -22.93 51.63 -50.15
CA LEU A 489 -21.82 51.32 -49.25
C LEU A 489 -20.58 52.17 -49.62
N SER A 490 -20.23 53.14 -48.78
CA SER A 490 -18.92 53.80 -48.78
C SER A 490 -18.02 53.09 -47.78
N GLY A 491 -17.41 51.98 -48.21
CA GLY A 491 -16.48 51.19 -47.39
C GLY A 491 -15.72 50.18 -48.25
N LYS A 492 -14.43 49.97 -47.98
CA LYS A 492 -13.55 49.09 -48.78
C LYS A 492 -13.76 47.58 -48.52
N GLY A 493 -14.84 47.19 -47.84
CA GLY A 493 -15.22 45.79 -47.64
C GLY A 493 -16.34 45.45 -48.61
N GLY A 494 -16.06 44.59 -49.60
CA GLY A 494 -16.99 44.25 -50.67
C GLY A 494 -18.33 43.67 -50.18
N LEU A 495 -19.30 43.63 -51.09
CA LEU A 495 -20.61 43.02 -50.86
C LEU A 495 -20.47 41.51 -50.57
N PRO A 496 -21.24 40.95 -49.61
CA PRO A 496 -21.29 39.51 -49.38
C PRO A 496 -21.75 38.78 -50.64
N GLU A 497 -21.12 37.65 -50.97
CA GLU A 497 -21.48 36.87 -52.14
C GLU A 497 -22.86 36.22 -51.98
N ASN A 498 -23.66 36.29 -53.04
CA ASN A 498 -24.98 35.67 -53.10
C ASN A 498 -24.82 34.14 -53.24
N PRO A 499 -25.43 33.32 -52.35
CA PRO A 499 -25.27 31.86 -52.33
C PRO A 499 -25.80 31.13 -53.57
N THR A 500 -26.49 31.82 -54.48
CA THR A 500 -26.97 31.26 -55.76
C THR A 500 -26.15 31.69 -56.97
N GLN A 501 -25.14 32.56 -56.79
CA GLN A 501 -24.32 33.08 -57.87
C GLN A 501 -23.14 32.15 -58.16
N THR A 502 -22.86 31.90 -59.44
CA THR A 502 -21.74 31.05 -59.87
C THR A 502 -20.41 31.75 -59.57
N LEU A 503 -19.62 31.17 -58.67
CA LEU A 503 -18.30 31.67 -58.28
C LEU A 503 -17.38 31.80 -59.50
N ARG A 504 -17.01 33.03 -59.86
CA ARG A 504 -15.92 33.29 -60.81
C ARG A 504 -14.66 33.62 -60.02
N ASN A 505 -13.58 32.88 -60.29
CA ASN A 505 -12.25 33.02 -59.70
C ASN A 505 -11.87 34.48 -59.43
N GLN A 506 -11.92 34.87 -58.17
CA GLN A 506 -11.15 36.01 -57.67
C GLN A 506 -9.94 35.46 -56.93
N THR A 507 -8.77 35.95 -57.31
CA THR A 507 -7.49 35.62 -56.70
C THR A 507 -7.52 36.07 -55.23
N VAL A 508 -7.54 35.10 -54.32
CA VAL A 508 -7.41 35.34 -52.89
C VAL A 508 -5.96 35.78 -52.62
N TRP A 509 -5.78 36.96 -52.04
CA TRP A 509 -4.51 37.33 -51.43
C TRP A 509 -4.40 36.59 -50.10
N GLN A 510 -3.53 35.58 -50.04
CA GLN A 510 -3.28 34.79 -48.84
C GLN A 510 -2.09 35.42 -48.10
N ASP A 511 -2.33 35.96 -46.91
CA ASP A 511 -1.26 36.38 -46.00
C ASP A 511 -0.51 35.12 -45.53
N THR A 512 0.79 35.04 -45.84
CA THR A 512 1.65 33.88 -45.61
C THR A 512 2.37 33.88 -44.27
N ARG A 513 1.83 34.55 -43.25
CA ARG A 513 2.40 34.49 -41.90
C ARG A 513 1.81 33.34 -41.11
N LEU A 514 2.57 32.24 -41.05
CA LEU A 514 2.35 31.11 -40.16
C LEU A 514 2.54 31.52 -38.70
N ILE A 515 1.48 31.37 -37.91
CA ILE A 515 1.56 31.25 -36.44
C ILE A 515 1.64 29.75 -36.15
N ASN A 516 2.84 29.22 -35.87
CA ASN A 516 2.98 27.83 -35.44
C ASN A 516 2.55 27.71 -33.97
N ARG A 517 1.43 27.02 -33.78
CA ARG A 517 1.05 26.37 -32.53
C ARG A 517 0.84 24.91 -32.90
N ASP A 518 1.91 24.12 -32.79
CA ASP A 518 1.89 22.70 -33.17
C ASP A 518 1.29 21.86 -32.03
N ALA A 519 0.09 21.37 -32.29
CA ALA A 519 -0.36 20.05 -31.86
C ALA A 519 -1.10 19.44 -33.06
N THR A 520 -0.56 18.36 -33.63
CA THR A 520 -1.28 17.12 -33.99
C THR A 520 -0.36 16.16 -34.77
N ASP A 521 -0.14 14.98 -34.18
CA ASP A 521 -0.68 13.70 -34.67
C ASP A 521 -0.60 13.40 -36.19
N ASN A 522 0.10 12.32 -36.58
CA ASN A 522 -0.52 11.10 -37.15
C ASN A 522 0.46 10.09 -37.80
N GLN A 523 -0.07 8.88 -37.94
CA GLN A 523 0.57 7.62 -38.29
C GLN A 523 1.27 7.49 -39.66
N GLY A 524 2.37 6.72 -39.64
CA GLY A 524 2.66 5.60 -40.55
C GLY A 524 2.71 5.78 -42.07
N ALA A 525 3.92 5.91 -42.64
CA ALA A 525 4.37 5.11 -43.79
C ALA A 525 5.88 5.29 -44.07
N ASN A 526 6.53 4.16 -44.37
CA ASN A 526 7.95 3.94 -44.63
C ASN A 526 8.68 4.99 -45.49
N SER A 527 9.77 5.54 -44.94
CA SER A 527 10.94 5.91 -45.74
C SER A 527 12.23 5.75 -44.92
N ASN A 528 13.20 5.05 -45.51
CA ASN A 528 14.54 4.84 -44.98
C ASN A 528 15.27 6.17 -44.81
N ILE A 529 15.38 6.68 -43.58
CA ILE A 529 16.24 7.84 -43.26
C ILE A 529 17.11 7.51 -42.05
N LYS A 530 18.43 7.47 -42.29
CA LYS A 530 19.49 7.27 -41.30
C LYS A 530 19.36 8.29 -40.17
N ARG A 531 19.08 7.80 -38.96
CA ARG A 531 18.98 8.60 -37.73
C ARG A 531 20.36 9.13 -37.35
N LYS A 532 20.58 10.44 -37.50
CA LYS A 532 21.77 11.13 -36.99
C LYS A 532 21.62 11.29 -35.47
N LEU A 533 22.38 10.51 -34.69
CA LEU A 533 22.47 10.70 -33.24
C LEU A 533 22.92 12.13 -32.93
N LEU A 534 22.18 12.82 -32.05
CA LEU A 534 22.68 14.02 -31.39
C LEU A 534 23.78 13.59 -30.40
N PRO A 535 24.93 14.29 -30.33
CA PRO A 535 26.01 13.88 -29.43
C PRO A 535 25.54 14.02 -27.98
N GLN A 536 25.55 12.93 -27.23
CA GLN A 536 25.47 12.99 -25.77
C GLN A 536 26.72 13.73 -25.28
N THR A 537 26.54 14.86 -24.60
CA THR A 537 27.63 15.48 -23.84
C THR A 537 28.03 14.51 -22.72
N PRO A 538 29.30 14.07 -22.65
CA PRO A 538 29.73 13.14 -21.63
C PRO A 538 29.60 13.79 -20.25
N ILE A 539 29.03 13.04 -19.30
CA ILE A 539 29.01 13.43 -17.88
C ILE A 539 30.46 13.39 -17.40
N LEU A 540 31.01 14.55 -17.02
CA LEU A 540 32.35 14.64 -16.42
C LEU A 540 32.22 14.70 -14.90
N GLU A 541 32.94 13.84 -14.21
CA GLU A 541 33.08 13.86 -12.76
C GLU A 541 33.82 15.13 -12.30
N ALA A 542 33.45 15.64 -11.12
CA ALA A 542 34.10 16.81 -10.55
C ALA A 542 35.54 16.48 -10.13
N GLN A 543 36.51 17.25 -10.64
CA GLN A 543 37.94 17.03 -10.41
C GLN A 543 38.51 18.01 -9.36
N ALA A 544 37.74 19.01 -8.95
CA ALA A 544 38.14 19.98 -7.94
C ALA A 544 36.94 20.49 -7.16
N TRP A 545 37.22 21.00 -5.97
CA TRP A 545 36.24 21.68 -5.13
C TRP A 545 36.81 23.00 -4.59
N LYS A 546 35.93 23.96 -4.34
CA LYS A 546 36.29 25.24 -3.72
C LYS A 546 35.22 25.65 -2.71
N VAL A 547 35.65 26.19 -1.58
CA VAL A 547 34.74 26.84 -0.63
C VAL A 547 34.49 28.27 -1.09
N ASN A 548 33.23 28.62 -1.32
CA ASN A 548 32.87 29.98 -1.67
C ASN A 548 32.93 30.92 -0.45
N HIS A 549 32.80 32.23 -0.69
CA HIS A 549 32.82 33.28 0.33
C HIS A 549 31.71 33.16 1.40
N ARG A 550 30.77 32.21 1.26
CA ARG A 550 29.70 31.89 2.22
C ARG A 550 29.92 30.55 2.93
N GLY A 551 31.09 29.92 2.77
CA GLY A 551 31.41 28.65 3.43
C GLY A 551 30.81 27.40 2.77
N LYS A 552 30.21 27.50 1.58
CA LYS A 552 29.67 26.33 0.84
C LYS A 552 30.70 25.75 -0.12
N ILE A 553 30.73 24.43 -0.21
CA ILE A 553 31.59 23.69 -1.14
C ILE A 553 30.92 23.65 -2.51
N GLU A 554 31.63 24.12 -3.54
CA GLU A 554 31.23 24.05 -4.95
C GLU A 554 32.19 23.12 -5.70
N LEU A 555 31.65 22.21 -6.51
CA LEU A 555 32.38 21.20 -7.27
C LEU A 555 32.52 21.63 -8.75
N PHE A 556 33.70 21.47 -9.35
CA PHE A 556 33.98 21.88 -10.73
C PHE A 556 34.68 20.76 -11.52
N ALA A 557 34.35 20.64 -12.80
CA ALA A 557 35.06 19.79 -13.77
C ALA A 557 35.86 20.68 -14.74
N THR A 558 37.18 20.50 -14.79
CA THR A 558 38.06 21.29 -15.67
C THR A 558 38.10 20.70 -17.06
N THR A 559 37.57 21.42 -18.06
CA THR A 559 37.81 21.11 -19.46
C THR A 559 39.19 21.64 -19.86
N ALA A 560 40.06 20.76 -20.36
CA ALA A 560 41.39 21.13 -20.83
C ALA A 560 41.30 22.02 -22.08
N ASN A 561 41.15 23.33 -21.87
CA ASN A 561 41.66 24.39 -22.74
C ASN A 561 41.33 25.77 -22.15
N SER A 562 42.22 26.28 -21.31
CA SER A 562 42.61 27.69 -21.35
C SER A 562 43.86 27.90 -20.51
N HIS A 563 44.97 28.16 -21.19
CA HIS A 563 46.15 28.72 -20.57
C HIS A 563 45.79 30.09 -19.94
N PHE A 564 45.88 30.19 -18.62
CA PHE A 564 45.99 31.45 -17.92
C PHE A 564 47.14 31.35 -16.90
N PHE A 565 48.31 31.82 -17.30
CA PHE A 565 49.30 32.35 -16.37
C PHE A 565 48.89 33.78 -16.04
N PRO A 566 48.99 34.20 -14.76
CA PRO A 566 50.01 35.21 -14.50
C PRO A 566 50.79 35.03 -13.19
N ASN A 567 52.11 35.17 -13.33
CA ASN A 567 53.10 35.78 -12.43
C ASN A 567 53.09 35.47 -10.93
N PHE A 568 54.06 34.64 -10.55
CA PHE A 568 54.81 34.81 -9.31
C PHE A 568 55.76 36.00 -9.43
N SER A 569 55.70 36.95 -8.49
CA SER A 569 56.83 37.82 -8.07
C SER A 569 56.50 38.62 -6.80
N ASN A 570 57.12 38.16 -5.69
CA ASN A 570 57.89 38.92 -4.69
C ASN A 570 57.29 39.58 -3.42
N CYS A 571 58.04 39.28 -2.34
CA CYS A 571 58.33 39.96 -1.06
C CYS A 571 57.36 39.75 0.12
N ALA A 572 57.77 39.44 1.35
CA ALA A 572 59.01 38.99 2.01
C ALA A 572 58.65 38.66 3.48
N PRO A 573 59.44 37.86 4.24
CA PRO A 573 59.18 37.58 5.65
C PRO A 573 59.74 38.68 6.56
N ASN A 574 59.04 39.00 7.65
CA ASN A 574 59.51 39.91 8.69
C ASN A 574 60.39 39.14 9.70
N PRO A 575 61.60 39.62 10.03
CA PRO A 575 62.39 39.11 11.14
C PRO A 575 62.24 40.00 12.39
N GLU A 576 61.86 39.40 13.51
CA GLU A 576 62.48 39.49 14.85
C GLU A 576 61.63 38.73 15.87
#